data_AF-A0A259IN60-F1
#
_entry.id   AF-A0A259IN60-F1
#
_cell.length_a   1.000
_cell.length_b   1.000
_cell.length_c   1.000
_cell.angle_alpha   90.00
_cell.angle_beta   90.00
_cell.angle_gamma   90.00
#
_symmetry.space_group_name_H-M   'P 1'
#
loop_
_entity.id
_entity.type
_entity.pdbx_description
1 polymer ?
#
loop_
_entity_poly.entity_id
_entity_poly.type
_entity_poly.pdbx_seq_one_letter_code
_entity_poly.pdbx_strand_id
1 'polypeptide(L)'
;TTQDVVQSPRDADEFRRHRGIEIGATETRGPLVPQSETNTWSAFASLLKRHRNRQPLNGLVIALSLPEMVRASEVERFSFHADLRDQLEGFQRILKLRVPVYVVFTKADELPGFREFCSDLTLAERRSAFGITLPLYDEHGMTSKQKPLGATFSAEYDHFIQWQLPRVIDQMKQAFSVEQRFECFMFLPHLATLKPMVADLVEDVFKPTTFERPLLLRGIYFTSSANVEPLGNNELLPPPGGTEAAADPRRMGYFIHDLLDKVIFKESGLVEADPATRRREAVLRGLATAACAGAGLCLLTWWVLSFIGNTYLIGDLQRATTRAQEVINGYLASAHAQSPSDTDLSAIL
;
A
#
# COMPACT_ATOMS: atom_id res chain seq x y z
N THR A 1 26.42 -3.51 -45.55
CA THR A 1 27.07 -2.35 -44.92
C THR A 1 26.08 -1.73 -43.96
N THR A 2 26.35 -1.91 -42.65
CA THR A 2 25.85 -1.13 -41.48
C THR A 2 24.32 -1.04 -41.30
N GLN A 3 23.65 -1.82 -40.45
CA GLN A 3 23.60 -1.78 -38.97
C GLN A 3 23.36 -0.38 -38.39
N ASP A 4 22.17 -0.15 -37.80
CA ASP A 4 21.85 0.59 -36.55
C ASP A 4 20.44 1.22 -36.61
N VAL A 5 19.63 1.41 -35.56
CA VAL A 5 19.50 0.94 -34.17
C VAL A 5 18.08 1.37 -33.75
N VAL A 6 17.49 0.59 -32.85
CA VAL A 6 16.19 0.77 -32.17
C VAL A 6 16.06 2.10 -31.43
N GLN A 7 14.87 2.72 -31.45
CA GLN A 7 14.26 3.49 -30.33
C GLN A 7 12.82 3.87 -30.74
N SER A 8 11.79 3.56 -29.94
CA SER A 8 11.53 4.30 -28.71
C SER A 8 10.67 3.50 -27.71
N PRO A 9 11.19 3.22 -26.50
CA PRO A 9 10.48 2.69 -25.32
C PRO A 9 9.71 3.75 -24.50
N ARG A 10 9.50 4.97 -25.03
CA ARG A 10 9.16 6.14 -24.20
C ARG A 10 7.78 6.10 -23.56
N ASP A 11 6.79 5.45 -24.17
CA ASP A 11 5.40 5.51 -23.69
C ASP A 11 5.14 4.49 -22.56
N ALA A 12 5.87 3.36 -22.55
CA ALA A 12 5.83 2.40 -21.45
C ALA A 12 6.48 2.96 -20.17
N ASP A 13 7.51 3.80 -20.32
CA ASP A 13 8.20 4.44 -19.19
C ASP A 13 7.42 5.61 -18.58
N GLU A 14 6.52 6.26 -19.32
CA GLU A 14 5.66 7.32 -18.79
C GLU A 14 4.56 6.74 -17.88
N PHE A 15 4.01 5.57 -18.25
CA PHE A 15 3.10 4.82 -17.38
C PHE A 15 3.81 4.24 -16.14
N ARG A 16 5.08 3.85 -16.28
CA ARG A 16 5.94 3.30 -15.21
C ARG A 16 6.34 4.38 -14.17
N ARG A 17 6.53 5.63 -14.61
CA ARG A 17 6.94 6.75 -13.74
C ARG A 17 5.87 7.26 -12.77
N HIS A 18 4.58 7.12 -13.08
CA HIS A 18 3.52 7.67 -12.23
C HIS A 18 3.01 6.73 -11.12
N ARG A 19 3.34 5.43 -11.15
CA ARG A 19 2.83 4.46 -10.15
C ARG A 19 3.85 3.59 -9.43
N GLY A 20 5.16 3.76 -9.65
CA GLY A 20 6.20 3.16 -8.79
C GLY A 20 6.00 1.66 -8.53
N ILE A 21 5.99 0.85 -9.57
CA ILE A 21 5.89 -0.61 -9.52
C ILE A 21 7.12 -1.18 -10.24
N GLU A 22 7.92 -1.97 -9.54
CA GLU A 22 8.93 -2.84 -10.15
C GLU A 22 8.42 -4.28 -10.05
N ILE A 23 8.22 -4.93 -11.20
CA ILE A 23 7.87 -6.35 -11.29
C ILE A 23 9.19 -7.10 -11.52
N GLY A 24 9.74 -7.70 -10.46
CA GLY A 24 10.83 -8.66 -10.60
C GLY A 24 10.26 -9.99 -11.07
N ALA A 25 10.41 -10.31 -12.35
CA ALA A 25 10.07 -11.63 -12.89
C ALA A 25 11.32 -12.51 -12.86
N THR A 26 11.43 -13.39 -11.87
CA THR A 26 12.40 -14.49 -11.93
C THR A 26 11.80 -15.57 -12.81
N GLU A 27 12.31 -15.68 -14.05
CA GLU A 27 11.79 -16.57 -15.09
C GLU A 27 11.94 -18.04 -14.65
N THR A 28 10.82 -18.67 -14.26
CA THR A 28 10.79 -20.07 -13.81
C THR A 28 10.92 -21.01 -15.01
N ARG A 29 12.13 -21.54 -15.26
CA ARG A 29 12.36 -22.65 -16.21
C ARG A 29 12.51 -23.96 -15.43
N GLY A 30 11.45 -24.76 -15.38
CA GLY A 30 11.52 -26.17 -14.94
C GLY A 30 11.58 -26.38 -13.41
N PRO A 31 11.40 -27.63 -12.96
CA PRO A 31 10.62 -27.96 -11.78
C PRO A 31 11.36 -27.55 -10.50
N LEU A 32 10.91 -26.45 -9.90
CA LEU A 32 11.23 -26.03 -8.53
C LEU A 32 12.74 -25.95 -8.21
N VAL A 33 13.44 -24.96 -8.76
CA VAL A 33 14.82 -24.66 -8.35
C VAL A 33 14.86 -23.47 -7.38
N PRO A 34 15.32 -23.71 -6.15
CA PRO A 34 16.04 -22.68 -5.41
C PRO A 34 17.45 -23.19 -5.03
N GLN A 35 18.31 -23.41 -6.03
CA GLN A 35 19.74 -23.60 -5.78
C GLN A 35 20.46 -22.24 -5.80
N SER A 36 20.75 -21.73 -4.59
CA SER A 36 21.77 -20.72 -4.25
C SER A 36 21.76 -19.34 -4.94
N GLU A 37 20.59 -18.72 -5.13
CA GLU A 37 20.48 -17.30 -5.50
C GLU A 37 20.39 -16.33 -4.30
N THR A 38 21.01 -16.67 -3.15
CA THR A 38 21.01 -15.80 -1.96
C THR A 38 21.56 -14.40 -2.25
N ASN A 39 22.46 -14.28 -3.23
CA ASN A 39 23.07 -13.02 -3.63
C ASN A 39 22.11 -12.15 -4.47
N THR A 40 21.25 -12.74 -5.30
CA THR A 40 20.35 -12.00 -6.18
C THR A 40 19.23 -11.32 -5.38
N TRP A 41 18.60 -12.04 -4.46
CA TRP A 41 17.54 -11.50 -3.61
C TRP A 41 18.03 -10.42 -2.65
N SER A 42 19.21 -10.61 -2.07
CA SER A 42 19.81 -9.62 -1.19
C SER A 42 20.29 -8.37 -1.94
N ALA A 43 20.81 -8.54 -3.16
CA ALA A 43 21.12 -7.42 -4.06
C ALA A 43 19.85 -6.65 -4.46
N PHE A 44 18.76 -7.35 -4.81
CA PHE A 44 17.48 -6.73 -5.15
C PHE A 44 16.89 -5.94 -3.97
N ALA A 45 16.86 -6.54 -2.76
CA ALA A 45 16.42 -5.86 -1.55
C ALA A 45 17.27 -4.60 -1.25
N SER A 46 18.58 -4.68 -1.49
CA SER A 46 19.49 -3.55 -1.30
C SER A 46 19.26 -2.43 -2.33
N LEU A 47 18.96 -2.78 -3.58
CA LEU A 47 18.60 -1.83 -4.64
C LEU A 47 17.29 -1.10 -4.31
N LEU A 48 16.26 -1.83 -3.88
CA LEU A 48 14.99 -1.25 -3.47
C LEU A 48 15.15 -0.26 -2.32
N LYS A 49 15.96 -0.60 -1.31
CA LYS A 49 16.26 0.30 -0.19
C LYS A 49 16.96 1.59 -0.64
N ARG A 50 17.84 1.50 -1.64
CA ARG A 50 18.54 2.66 -2.20
C ARG A 50 17.60 3.60 -2.96
N HIS A 51 16.69 3.06 -3.76
CA HIS A 51 15.83 3.85 -4.63
C HIS A 51 14.48 4.27 -3.99
N ARG A 52 14.00 3.54 -2.98
CA ARG A 52 12.68 3.77 -2.35
C ARG A 52 12.75 3.85 -0.83
N ASN A 53 13.52 4.82 -0.33
CA ASN A 53 13.87 4.95 1.09
C ASN A 53 12.69 5.13 2.08
N ARG A 54 11.50 5.56 1.61
CA ARG A 54 10.30 5.77 2.46
C ARG A 54 9.31 4.60 2.48
N GLN A 55 9.21 3.86 1.37
CA GLN A 55 8.36 2.68 1.21
C GLN A 55 9.06 1.75 0.21
N PRO A 56 10.01 0.93 0.69
CA PRO A 56 10.85 0.14 -0.21
C PRO A 56 10.04 -0.91 -0.98
N LEU A 57 8.93 -1.41 -0.41
CA LEU A 57 8.06 -2.39 -1.05
C LEU A 57 6.64 -2.32 -0.47
N ASN A 58 5.62 -2.47 -1.32
CA ASN A 58 4.19 -2.39 -0.96
C ASN A 58 3.52 -3.76 -0.72
N GLY A 59 4.07 -4.81 -1.34
CA GLY A 59 3.64 -6.20 -1.22
C GLY A 59 4.40 -7.09 -2.19
N LEU A 60 4.67 -8.33 -1.80
CA LEU A 60 5.37 -9.32 -2.61
C LEU A 60 4.34 -10.25 -3.24
N VAL A 61 4.46 -10.50 -4.55
CA VAL A 61 3.62 -11.47 -5.25
C VAL A 61 4.50 -12.66 -5.61
N ILE A 62 4.11 -13.84 -5.13
CA ILE A 62 4.79 -15.11 -5.43
C ILE A 62 3.94 -15.83 -6.47
N ALA A 63 4.45 -15.93 -7.69
CA ALA A 63 3.80 -16.68 -8.77
C ALA A 63 4.29 -18.13 -8.76
N LEU A 64 3.39 -19.07 -8.50
CA LEU A 64 3.67 -20.51 -8.50
C LEU A 64 2.97 -21.18 -9.66
N SER A 65 3.65 -22.08 -10.36
CA SER A 65 3.03 -22.89 -11.41
C SER A 65 2.18 -23.98 -10.75
N LEU A 66 0.85 -23.88 -10.88
CA LEU A 66 -0.06 -24.87 -10.32
C LEU A 66 0.20 -26.31 -10.78
N PRO A 67 0.38 -26.60 -12.09
CA PRO A 67 0.64 -27.96 -12.55
C PRO A 67 1.97 -28.53 -12.04
N GLU A 68 2.99 -27.69 -11.83
CA GLU A 68 4.25 -28.14 -11.23
C GLU A 68 4.06 -28.52 -9.77
N MET A 69 3.29 -27.75 -9.00
CA MET A 69 3.00 -28.06 -7.60
C MET A 69 2.16 -29.33 -7.41
N VAL A 70 1.25 -29.60 -8.36
CA VAL A 70 0.45 -30.82 -8.38
C VAL A 70 1.30 -32.05 -8.74
N ARG A 71 2.24 -31.91 -9.70
CA ARG A 71 3.12 -33.01 -10.14
C ARG A 71 4.25 -33.30 -9.17
N ALA A 72 4.70 -32.31 -8.39
CA ALA A 72 5.77 -32.46 -7.43
C ALA A 72 5.41 -33.44 -6.30
N SER A 73 6.39 -34.24 -5.90
CA SER A 73 6.28 -35.11 -4.73
C SER A 73 6.21 -34.29 -3.43
N GLU A 74 5.73 -34.91 -2.35
CA GLU A 74 5.66 -34.27 -1.03
C GLU A 74 7.04 -33.79 -0.54
N VAL A 75 8.10 -34.58 -0.79
CA VAL A 75 9.48 -34.22 -0.43
C VAL A 75 9.98 -33.02 -1.23
N GLU A 76 9.71 -32.98 -2.55
CA GLU A 76 10.08 -31.85 -3.39
C GLU A 76 9.33 -30.57 -2.99
N ARG A 77 8.04 -30.69 -2.67
CA ARG A 77 7.24 -29.56 -2.16
C ARG A 77 7.79 -29.04 -0.85
N PHE A 78 8.07 -29.93 0.10
CA PHE A 78 8.62 -29.55 1.40
C PHE A 78 9.98 -28.83 1.27
N SER A 79 10.89 -29.36 0.44
CA SER A 79 12.17 -28.70 0.17
C SER A 79 11.96 -27.32 -0.46
N PHE A 80 11.07 -27.21 -1.44
CA PHE A 80 10.74 -25.94 -2.07
C PHE A 80 10.13 -24.93 -1.09
N HIS A 81 9.26 -25.38 -0.18
CA HIS A 81 8.68 -24.53 0.86
C HIS A 81 9.75 -23.99 1.82
N ALA A 82 10.68 -24.85 2.25
CA ALA A 82 11.79 -24.46 3.12
C ALA A 82 12.69 -23.40 2.46
N ASP A 83 13.07 -23.63 1.20
CA ASP A 83 13.88 -22.69 0.44
C ASP A 83 13.16 -21.35 0.21
N LEU A 84 11.86 -21.40 -0.14
CA LEU A 84 11.04 -20.20 -0.33
C LEU A 84 10.95 -19.41 0.97
N ARG A 85 10.76 -20.09 2.10
CA ARG A 85 10.74 -19.47 3.42
C ARG A 85 12.06 -18.75 3.71
N ASP A 86 13.20 -19.43 3.53
CA ASP A 86 14.53 -18.85 3.77
C ASP A 86 14.76 -17.58 2.93
N GLN A 87 14.30 -17.59 1.68
CA GLN A 87 14.36 -16.40 0.81
C GLN A 87 13.50 -15.25 1.31
N LEU A 88 12.26 -15.53 1.72
CA LEU A 88 11.33 -14.53 2.25
C LEU A 88 11.81 -13.95 3.58
N GLU A 89 12.31 -14.79 4.47
CA GLU A 89 12.91 -14.41 5.75
C GLU A 89 14.16 -13.55 5.54
N GLY A 90 15.05 -13.97 4.62
CA GLY A 90 16.22 -13.18 4.21
C GLY A 90 15.84 -11.80 3.65
N PHE A 91 14.79 -11.75 2.83
CA PHE A 91 14.26 -10.52 2.25
C PHE A 91 13.71 -9.56 3.33
N GLN A 92 12.90 -10.09 4.26
CA GLN A 92 12.39 -9.31 5.38
C GLN A 92 13.50 -8.81 6.31
N ARG A 93 14.56 -9.60 6.54
CA ARG A 93 15.70 -9.22 7.38
C ARG A 93 16.43 -7.98 6.85
N ILE A 94 16.56 -7.86 5.52
CA ILE A 94 17.22 -6.71 4.87
C ILE A 94 16.33 -5.46 4.91
N LEU A 95 15.04 -5.62 4.63
CA LEU A 95 14.08 -4.51 4.62
C LEU A 95 13.67 -4.05 6.01
N LYS A 96 13.77 -4.91 7.03
CA LYS A 96 13.30 -4.69 8.43
C LYS A 96 11.81 -4.35 8.55
N LEU A 97 11.02 -4.72 7.54
CA LEU A 97 9.59 -4.43 7.41
C LEU A 97 8.81 -5.72 7.22
N ARG A 98 7.59 -5.77 7.75
CA ARG A 98 6.63 -6.85 7.45
C ARG A 98 5.97 -6.54 6.12
N VAL A 99 6.28 -7.34 5.10
CA VAL A 99 5.76 -7.16 3.74
C VAL A 99 4.59 -8.12 3.53
N PRO A 100 3.41 -7.65 3.05
CA PRO A 100 2.31 -8.53 2.69
C PRO A 100 2.70 -9.40 1.50
N VAL A 101 2.49 -10.70 1.61
CA VAL A 101 2.80 -11.71 0.60
C VAL A 101 1.50 -12.23 -0.01
N TYR A 102 1.40 -12.18 -1.33
CA TYR A 102 0.28 -12.70 -2.11
C TYR A 102 0.77 -13.92 -2.89
N VAL A 103 0.20 -15.08 -2.64
CA VAL A 103 0.51 -16.28 -3.41
C VAL A 103 -0.45 -16.36 -4.59
N VAL A 104 0.08 -16.48 -5.79
CA VAL A 104 -0.68 -16.56 -7.04
C VAL A 104 -0.31 -17.84 -7.75
N PHE A 105 -1.23 -18.78 -7.79
CA PHE A 105 -1.14 -19.96 -8.63
C PHE A 105 -1.45 -19.57 -10.07
N THR A 106 -0.49 -19.76 -10.96
CA THR A 106 -0.58 -19.53 -12.40
C THR A 106 -0.90 -20.84 -13.12
N LYS A 107 -1.30 -20.73 -14.40
CA LYS A 107 -1.67 -21.87 -15.25
C LYS A 107 -2.82 -22.70 -14.67
N ALA A 108 -3.80 -22.02 -14.06
CA ALA A 108 -4.99 -22.68 -13.53
C ALA A 108 -5.82 -23.38 -14.61
N ASP A 109 -5.63 -23.03 -15.88
CA ASP A 109 -6.23 -23.67 -17.06
C ASP A 109 -5.73 -25.09 -17.33
N GLU A 110 -4.61 -25.51 -16.72
CA GLU A 110 -4.18 -26.91 -16.77
C GLU A 110 -5.01 -27.82 -15.84
N LEU A 111 -5.89 -27.27 -15.00
CA LEU A 111 -6.83 -28.08 -14.22
C LEU A 111 -7.98 -28.60 -15.09
N PRO A 112 -8.36 -29.88 -14.96
CA PRO A 112 -9.52 -30.41 -15.67
C PRO A 112 -10.80 -29.67 -15.27
N GLY A 113 -11.59 -29.26 -16.27
CA GLY A 113 -12.83 -28.51 -16.09
C GLY A 113 -12.69 -26.99 -15.97
N PHE A 114 -11.47 -26.44 -15.91
CA PHE A 114 -11.28 -24.98 -15.77
C PHE A 114 -11.81 -24.21 -16.97
N ARG A 115 -11.58 -24.73 -18.19
CA ARG A 115 -11.97 -24.06 -19.44
C ARG A 115 -13.49 -24.03 -19.58
N GLU A 116 -14.15 -25.13 -19.21
CA GLU A 116 -15.60 -25.27 -19.22
C GLU A 116 -16.22 -24.35 -18.17
N PHE A 117 -15.67 -24.30 -16.95
CA PHE A 117 -16.08 -23.37 -15.89
C PHE A 117 -15.94 -21.90 -16.31
N CYS A 118 -14.91 -21.56 -17.10
CA CYS A 118 -14.64 -20.19 -17.53
C CYS A 118 -15.27 -19.81 -18.89
N SER A 119 -15.93 -20.75 -19.57
CA SER A 119 -16.32 -20.61 -20.97
C SER A 119 -17.26 -19.42 -21.21
N ASP A 120 -18.30 -19.28 -20.40
CA ASP A 120 -19.34 -18.25 -20.53
C ASP A 120 -19.18 -17.07 -19.55
N LEU A 121 -17.99 -16.89 -18.97
CA LEU A 121 -17.72 -15.75 -18.10
C LEU A 121 -17.78 -14.43 -18.87
N THR A 122 -18.54 -13.49 -18.31
CA THR A 122 -18.56 -12.10 -18.78
C THR A 122 -17.18 -11.44 -18.61
N LEU A 123 -16.91 -10.35 -19.34
CA LEU A 123 -15.65 -9.61 -19.21
C LEU A 123 -15.38 -9.14 -17.76
N ALA A 124 -16.44 -8.76 -17.04
CA ALA A 124 -16.34 -8.34 -15.64
C ALA A 124 -15.90 -9.51 -14.75
N GLU A 125 -16.44 -10.70 -14.96
CA GLU A 125 -16.08 -11.89 -14.18
C GLU A 125 -14.70 -12.42 -14.53
N ARG A 126 -14.30 -12.37 -15.82
CA ARG A 126 -12.93 -12.70 -16.24
C ARG A 126 -11.89 -11.79 -15.59
N ARG A 127 -12.26 -10.54 -15.30
CA ARG A 127 -11.39 -9.58 -14.60
C ARG A 127 -11.36 -9.80 -13.09
N SER A 128 -12.41 -10.38 -12.51
CA SER A 128 -12.56 -10.55 -11.06
C SER A 128 -11.43 -11.36 -10.43
N ALA A 129 -11.11 -11.13 -9.16
CA ALA A 129 -10.12 -11.94 -8.45
C ALA A 129 -10.73 -13.31 -8.09
N PHE A 130 -10.01 -14.39 -8.37
CA PHE A 130 -10.43 -15.76 -8.04
C PHE A 130 -9.50 -16.34 -6.98
N GLY A 131 -9.99 -16.41 -5.74
CA GLY A 131 -9.20 -16.89 -4.60
C GLY A 131 -9.72 -16.39 -3.27
N ILE A 132 -8.84 -16.42 -2.27
CA ILE A 132 -9.11 -16.04 -0.89
C ILE A 132 -8.23 -14.89 -0.42
N THR A 133 -8.82 -13.99 0.35
CA THR A 133 -8.15 -12.83 0.94
C THR A 133 -8.18 -12.99 2.45
N LEU A 134 -7.04 -13.31 3.07
CA LEU A 134 -6.95 -13.68 4.49
C LEU A 134 -6.87 -12.45 5.41
N PRO A 135 -7.56 -12.42 6.56
CA PRO A 135 -7.47 -11.30 7.49
C PRO A 135 -6.05 -11.10 8.03
N LEU A 136 -5.72 -9.87 8.43
CA LEU A 136 -4.45 -9.57 9.08
C LEU A 136 -4.30 -10.37 10.38
N TYR A 137 -3.07 -10.77 10.66
CA TYR A 137 -2.68 -11.50 11.85
C TYR A 137 -1.50 -10.84 12.57
N ASP A 138 -1.41 -11.14 13.86
CA ASP A 138 -0.40 -10.61 14.76
C ASP A 138 0.94 -11.34 14.67
N GLU A 139 1.91 -10.93 15.49
CA GLU A 139 3.25 -11.56 15.55
C GLU A 139 3.22 -13.02 16.02
N HIS A 140 2.10 -13.49 16.57
CA HIS A 140 1.89 -14.88 16.97
C HIS A 140 1.18 -15.71 15.88
N GLY A 141 0.95 -15.13 14.69
CA GLY A 141 0.23 -15.78 13.60
C GLY A 141 -1.26 -15.96 13.91
N MET A 142 -1.79 -15.17 14.85
CA MET A 142 -3.18 -15.21 15.27
C MET A 142 -3.94 -14.08 14.60
N THR A 143 -5.11 -14.42 14.04
CA THR A 143 -6.02 -13.41 13.48
C THR A 143 -6.60 -12.51 14.58
N SER A 144 -7.25 -11.42 14.20
CA SER A 144 -8.02 -10.57 15.15
C SER A 144 -9.04 -11.34 15.99
N LYS A 145 -9.42 -12.57 15.60
CA LYS A 145 -10.32 -13.48 16.33
C LYS A 145 -9.59 -14.59 17.09
N GLN A 146 -8.27 -14.46 17.30
CA GLN A 146 -7.42 -15.45 17.97
C GLN A 146 -7.51 -16.86 17.36
N LYS A 147 -7.59 -16.95 16.03
CA LYS A 147 -7.49 -18.23 15.31
C LYS A 147 -6.13 -18.35 14.64
N PRO A 148 -5.50 -19.54 14.64
CA PRO A 148 -4.25 -19.75 13.93
C PRO A 148 -4.45 -19.62 12.42
N LEU A 149 -3.39 -19.21 11.72
CA LEU A 149 -3.40 -18.98 10.27
C LEU A 149 -3.91 -20.19 9.49
N GLY A 150 -3.39 -21.39 9.76
CA GLY A 150 -3.79 -22.61 9.05
C GLY A 150 -5.27 -22.96 9.19
N ALA A 151 -5.84 -22.81 10.39
CA ALA A 151 -7.27 -23.05 10.61
C ALA A 151 -8.14 -21.99 9.92
N THR A 152 -7.68 -20.73 9.89
CA THR A 152 -8.36 -19.64 9.19
C THR A 152 -8.33 -19.91 7.68
N PHE A 153 -7.17 -20.25 7.13
CA PHE A 153 -7.03 -20.65 5.72
C PHE A 153 -7.98 -21.78 5.35
N SER A 154 -8.00 -22.86 6.14
CA SER A 154 -8.85 -24.03 5.88
C SER A 154 -10.33 -23.66 5.79
N ALA A 155 -10.82 -22.80 6.70
CA ALA A 155 -12.19 -22.34 6.70
C ALA A 155 -12.52 -21.39 5.54
N GLU A 156 -11.64 -20.43 5.22
CA GLU A 156 -11.82 -19.50 4.11
C GLU A 156 -11.76 -20.23 2.76
N TYR A 157 -10.94 -21.28 2.63
CA TYR A 157 -10.87 -22.11 1.44
C TYR A 157 -12.18 -22.87 1.21
N ASP A 158 -12.74 -23.50 2.25
CA ASP A 158 -14.04 -24.18 2.16
C ASP A 158 -15.16 -23.22 1.79
N HIS A 159 -15.16 -22.03 2.39
CA HIS A 159 -16.11 -20.98 2.06
C HIS A 159 -15.98 -20.52 0.61
N PHE A 160 -14.75 -20.38 0.10
CA PHE A 160 -14.48 -20.03 -1.29
C PHE A 160 -15.04 -21.06 -2.27
N ILE A 161 -14.81 -22.36 -2.02
CA ILE A 161 -15.38 -23.43 -2.86
C ILE A 161 -16.91 -23.37 -2.85
N GLN A 162 -17.53 -23.19 -1.67
CA GLN A 162 -18.98 -23.07 -1.55
C GLN A 162 -19.53 -21.83 -2.28
N TRP A 163 -18.81 -20.71 -2.22
CA TRP A 163 -19.17 -19.47 -2.89
C TRP A 163 -19.15 -19.60 -4.43
N GLN A 164 -18.31 -20.47 -4.98
CA GLN A 164 -18.27 -20.73 -6.42
C GLN A 164 -19.34 -21.73 -6.89
N LEU A 165 -20.00 -22.46 -6.00
CA LEU A 165 -20.96 -23.50 -6.35
C LEU A 165 -22.15 -22.99 -7.20
N PRO A 166 -22.79 -21.84 -6.90
CA PRO A 166 -23.86 -21.31 -7.75
C PRO A 166 -23.41 -21.06 -9.19
N ARG A 167 -22.16 -20.61 -9.38
CA ARG A 167 -21.59 -20.36 -10.70
C ARG A 167 -21.47 -21.63 -11.52
N VAL A 168 -21.01 -22.73 -10.92
CA VAL A 168 -20.97 -24.04 -11.61
C VAL A 168 -22.38 -24.45 -12.06
N ILE A 169 -23.37 -24.30 -11.19
CA ILE A 169 -24.75 -24.66 -11.51
C ILE A 169 -25.28 -23.87 -12.71
N ASP A 170 -24.97 -22.57 -12.79
CA ASP A 170 -25.40 -21.73 -13.91
C ASP A 170 -24.67 -22.08 -15.22
N GLN A 171 -23.37 -22.35 -15.15
CA GLN A 171 -22.57 -22.79 -16.31
C GLN A 171 -23.04 -24.15 -16.84
N MET A 172 -23.39 -25.10 -15.96
CA MET A 172 -23.93 -26.40 -16.36
C MET A 172 -25.24 -26.30 -17.13
N LYS A 173 -26.09 -25.30 -16.84
CA LYS A 173 -27.34 -25.07 -17.59
C LYS A 173 -27.08 -24.61 -19.02
N GLN A 174 -25.99 -23.88 -19.22
CA GLN A 174 -25.60 -23.30 -20.52
C GLN A 174 -24.81 -24.30 -21.39
N ALA A 175 -24.12 -25.26 -20.77
CA ALA A 175 -23.32 -26.25 -21.48
C ALA A 175 -24.16 -27.14 -22.42
N PHE A 176 -23.66 -27.32 -23.65
CA PHE A 176 -24.35 -28.00 -24.74
C PHE A 176 -24.15 -29.52 -24.70
N SER A 177 -22.93 -29.98 -24.38
CA SER A 177 -22.60 -31.41 -24.36
C SER A 177 -22.63 -31.99 -22.95
N VAL A 178 -22.83 -33.31 -22.85
CA VAL A 178 -22.82 -34.03 -21.56
C VAL A 178 -21.42 -34.00 -20.94
N GLU A 179 -20.40 -34.12 -21.78
CA GLU A 179 -18.99 -34.07 -21.40
C GLU A 179 -18.63 -32.70 -20.82
N GLN A 180 -19.04 -31.60 -21.47
CA GLN A 180 -18.82 -30.23 -20.97
C GLN A 180 -19.49 -30.00 -19.62
N ARG A 181 -20.72 -30.53 -19.43
CA ARG A 181 -21.42 -30.46 -18.14
C ARG A 181 -20.67 -31.22 -17.05
N PHE A 182 -20.15 -32.40 -17.39
CA PHE A 182 -19.38 -33.22 -16.46
C PHE A 182 -18.06 -32.54 -16.06
N GLU A 183 -17.28 -32.05 -17.03
CA GLU A 183 -16.02 -31.36 -16.76
C GLU A 183 -16.24 -30.07 -15.93
N CYS A 184 -17.24 -29.27 -16.28
CA CYS A 184 -17.62 -28.09 -15.49
C CYS A 184 -18.01 -28.46 -14.05
N PHE A 185 -18.76 -29.55 -13.86
CA PHE A 185 -19.15 -30.03 -12.53
C PHE A 185 -17.94 -30.52 -11.72
N MET A 186 -17.00 -31.20 -12.36
CA MET A 186 -15.81 -31.78 -11.72
C MET A 186 -14.74 -30.75 -11.36
N PHE A 187 -14.80 -29.54 -11.92
CA PHE A 187 -13.83 -28.48 -11.64
C PHE A 187 -13.72 -28.13 -10.14
N LEU A 188 -14.84 -27.86 -9.44
CA LEU A 188 -14.78 -27.51 -8.02
C LEU A 188 -14.27 -28.65 -7.12
N PRO A 189 -14.68 -29.92 -7.33
CA PRO A 189 -14.02 -31.06 -6.71
C PRO A 189 -12.51 -31.10 -6.95
N HIS A 190 -12.03 -30.90 -8.19
CA HIS A 190 -10.59 -30.84 -8.48
C HIS A 190 -9.90 -29.67 -7.77
N LEU A 191 -10.57 -28.52 -7.67
CA LEU A 191 -10.05 -27.38 -6.91
C LEU A 191 -10.02 -27.70 -5.40
N ALA A 192 -11.00 -28.43 -4.88
CA ALA A 192 -11.04 -28.84 -3.48
C ALA A 192 -9.91 -29.81 -3.10
N THR A 193 -9.48 -30.69 -4.01
CA THR A 193 -8.35 -31.61 -3.75
C THR A 193 -7.00 -30.90 -3.63
N LEU A 194 -6.89 -29.65 -4.08
CA LEU A 194 -5.69 -28.83 -3.91
C LEU A 194 -5.54 -28.27 -2.50
N LYS A 195 -6.62 -28.27 -1.70
CA LYS A 195 -6.63 -27.74 -0.33
C LYS A 195 -5.47 -28.23 0.55
N PRO A 196 -5.18 -29.55 0.68
CA PRO A 196 -4.06 -30.03 1.47
C PRO A 196 -2.71 -29.47 0.99
N MET A 197 -2.43 -29.50 -0.31
CA MET A 197 -1.18 -28.98 -0.87
C MET A 197 -0.99 -27.48 -0.57
N VAL A 198 -2.06 -26.69 -0.66
CA VAL A 198 -2.02 -25.27 -0.32
C VAL A 198 -1.93 -25.07 1.21
N ALA A 199 -2.55 -25.93 2.01
CA ALA A 199 -2.44 -25.90 3.47
C ALA A 199 -1.00 -26.15 3.93
N ASP A 200 -0.32 -27.14 3.32
CA ASP A 200 1.07 -27.47 3.58
C ASP A 200 1.97 -26.27 3.26
N LEU A 201 1.77 -25.61 2.11
CA LEU A 201 2.47 -24.36 1.77
C LEU A 201 2.26 -23.27 2.83
N VAL A 202 1.01 -23.09 3.29
CA VAL A 202 0.68 -22.09 4.31
C VAL A 202 1.38 -22.41 5.64
N GLU A 203 1.40 -23.68 6.04
CA GLU A 203 2.04 -24.11 7.29
C GLU A 203 3.56 -24.08 7.20
N ASP A 204 4.16 -24.59 6.14
CA ASP A 204 5.62 -24.69 6.02
C ASP A 204 6.27 -23.30 5.89
N VAL A 205 5.68 -22.42 5.08
CA VAL A 205 6.26 -21.11 4.76
C VAL A 205 5.88 -20.04 5.79
N PHE A 206 4.61 -19.96 6.19
CA PHE A 206 4.10 -18.80 6.95
C PHE A 206 3.91 -19.06 8.45
N LYS A 207 4.24 -20.26 8.95
CA LYS A 207 4.16 -20.55 10.37
C LYS A 207 5.13 -19.67 11.18
N PRO A 208 4.64 -18.99 12.23
CA PRO A 208 5.47 -18.14 13.07
C PRO A 208 6.55 -18.96 13.75
N THR A 209 7.79 -18.47 13.70
CA THR A 209 8.93 -19.02 14.45
C THR A 209 9.26 -18.12 15.63
N THR A 210 9.86 -18.69 16.66
CA THR A 210 10.21 -17.96 17.90
C THR A 210 11.26 -16.87 17.68
N PHE A 211 12.11 -17.03 16.67
CA PHE A 211 13.30 -16.20 16.46
C PHE A 211 13.17 -15.17 15.34
N GLU A 212 12.16 -15.31 14.48
CA GLU A 212 11.98 -14.44 13.32
C GLU A 212 10.60 -13.80 13.35
N ARG A 213 10.46 -12.64 12.68
CA ARG A 213 9.14 -12.03 12.52
C ARG A 213 8.35 -12.88 11.53
N PRO A 214 7.05 -13.15 11.80
CA PRO A 214 6.26 -13.94 10.87
C PRO A 214 6.09 -13.20 9.54
N LEU A 215 6.16 -13.98 8.46
CA LEU A 215 5.76 -13.55 7.13
C LEU A 215 4.26 -13.20 7.12
N LEU A 216 3.83 -12.20 6.34
CA LEU A 216 2.44 -11.74 6.32
C LEU A 216 1.72 -12.17 5.03
N LEU A 217 1.31 -13.43 4.94
CA LEU A 217 0.37 -13.94 3.93
C LEU A 217 -0.95 -13.15 3.92
N ARG A 218 -1.23 -12.47 2.81
CA ARG A 218 -2.44 -11.66 2.64
C ARG A 218 -3.54 -12.36 1.85
N GLY A 219 -3.18 -13.30 0.98
CA GLY A 219 -4.16 -14.06 0.21
C GLY A 219 -3.53 -15.03 -0.76
N ILE A 220 -4.38 -15.91 -1.28
CA ILE A 220 -4.04 -16.97 -2.21
C ILE A 220 -5.02 -16.89 -3.38
N TYR A 221 -4.49 -16.77 -4.58
CA TYR A 221 -5.29 -16.55 -5.79
C TYR A 221 -4.89 -17.50 -6.90
N PHE A 222 -5.80 -17.76 -7.83
CA PHE A 222 -5.52 -18.54 -9.03
C PHE A 222 -5.76 -17.67 -10.26
N THR A 223 -4.85 -17.77 -11.21
CA THR A 223 -4.84 -17.01 -12.46
C THR A 223 -4.49 -17.93 -13.60
N SER A 224 -4.93 -17.55 -14.79
CA SER A 224 -4.55 -18.23 -16.02
C SER A 224 -4.28 -17.20 -17.10
N SER A 225 -3.17 -17.37 -17.82
CA SER A 225 -2.99 -16.67 -19.08
C SER A 225 -3.87 -17.35 -20.13
N ALA A 226 -4.72 -16.58 -20.82
CA ALA A 226 -5.43 -17.12 -21.96
C ALA A 226 -4.38 -17.58 -22.99
N ASN A 227 -4.36 -18.88 -23.31
CA ASN A 227 -3.53 -19.40 -24.38
C ASN A 227 -3.94 -18.70 -25.67
N VAL A 228 -3.08 -17.81 -26.13
CA VAL A 228 -3.06 -17.36 -27.52
C VAL A 228 -2.73 -18.62 -28.31
N GLU A 229 -3.69 -19.19 -29.04
CA GLU A 229 -3.34 -20.06 -30.16
C GLU A 229 -2.26 -19.32 -30.96
N PRO A 230 -1.11 -19.96 -31.25
CA PRO A 230 -0.02 -19.27 -31.91
C PRO A 230 -0.58 -18.65 -33.19
N LEU A 231 -0.38 -17.32 -33.33
CA LEU A 231 -0.78 -16.57 -34.52
C LEU A 231 -0.46 -17.44 -35.75
N GLY A 232 -1.47 -17.82 -36.51
CA GLY A 232 -1.25 -18.21 -37.89
C GLY A 232 -0.43 -17.09 -38.52
N ASN A 233 0.64 -17.46 -39.23
CA ASN A 233 1.78 -16.61 -39.64
C ASN A 233 1.46 -15.31 -40.41
N ASN A 234 0.18 -14.92 -40.57
CA ASN A 234 -0.31 -13.76 -41.30
C ASN A 234 -0.89 -12.62 -40.44
N GLU A 235 -1.02 -12.74 -39.11
CA GLU A 235 -1.61 -11.69 -38.27
C GLU A 235 -0.60 -10.71 -37.63
N LEU A 236 0.70 -10.84 -37.94
CA LEU A 236 1.75 -9.94 -37.42
C LEU A 236 1.79 -8.57 -38.10
N LEU A 237 1.03 -8.36 -39.18
CA LEU A 237 0.84 -7.03 -39.75
C LEU A 237 -0.55 -6.48 -39.39
N PRO A 238 -0.65 -5.35 -38.66
CA PRO A 238 -1.90 -4.63 -38.60
C PRO A 238 -2.30 -4.24 -40.04
N PRO A 239 -3.58 -4.38 -40.43
CA PRO A 239 -4.04 -3.93 -41.74
C PRO A 239 -3.69 -2.43 -41.91
N PRO A 240 -3.30 -1.98 -43.11
CA PRO A 240 -2.98 -0.58 -43.36
C PRO A 240 -4.26 0.26 -43.25
N GLY A 241 -4.49 0.80 -42.05
CA GLY A 241 -5.74 1.46 -41.68
C GLY A 241 -5.99 1.23 -40.20
N GLY A 242 -5.27 1.98 -39.36
CA GLY A 242 -5.30 1.86 -37.91
C GLY A 242 -6.69 2.02 -37.32
N THR A 243 -7.37 0.92 -37.09
CA THR A 243 -8.20 0.73 -35.92
C THR A 243 -7.44 -0.26 -35.05
N GLU A 244 -7.05 0.17 -33.85
CA GLU A 244 -6.61 -0.73 -32.79
C GLU A 244 -7.57 -1.92 -32.81
N ALA A 245 -7.09 -3.09 -33.23
CA ALA A 245 -7.88 -4.30 -33.21
C ALA A 245 -8.30 -4.46 -31.75
N ALA A 246 -9.57 -4.16 -31.47
CA ALA A 246 -10.14 -4.22 -30.14
C ALA A 246 -9.67 -5.53 -29.54
N ALA A 247 -8.82 -5.45 -28.51
CA ALA A 247 -8.17 -6.61 -27.93
C ALA A 247 -9.28 -7.64 -27.64
N ASP A 248 -9.30 -8.73 -28.41
CA ASP A 248 -10.38 -9.70 -28.33
C ASP A 248 -10.50 -10.09 -26.85
N PRO A 249 -11.67 -9.90 -26.20
CA PRO A 249 -11.85 -10.23 -24.79
C PRO A 249 -11.55 -11.71 -24.48
N ARG A 250 -11.49 -12.58 -25.50
CA ARG A 250 -11.02 -13.97 -25.40
C ARG A 250 -9.50 -14.11 -25.28
N ARG A 251 -8.73 -13.11 -25.72
CA ARG A 251 -7.26 -13.01 -25.59
C ARG A 251 -6.82 -12.42 -24.24
N MET A 252 -7.75 -11.92 -23.42
CA MET A 252 -7.47 -11.48 -22.06
C MET A 252 -7.33 -12.67 -21.10
N GLY A 253 -6.26 -12.69 -20.30
CA GLY A 253 -6.07 -13.69 -19.24
C GLY A 253 -7.18 -13.66 -18.19
N TYR A 254 -7.38 -14.80 -17.53
CA TYR A 254 -8.39 -14.99 -16.49
C TYR A 254 -7.86 -14.57 -15.11
N PHE A 255 -8.69 -13.81 -14.41
CA PHE A 255 -8.62 -13.48 -12.99
C PHE A 255 -7.42 -12.67 -12.51
N ILE A 256 -6.68 -12.01 -13.42
CA ILE A 256 -5.48 -11.23 -13.08
C ILE A 256 -5.74 -9.73 -12.86
N HIS A 257 -6.73 -9.15 -13.56
CA HIS A 257 -6.92 -7.70 -13.59
C HIS A 257 -7.29 -7.12 -12.22
N ASP A 258 -8.41 -7.57 -11.64
CA ASP A 258 -8.89 -7.05 -10.35
C ASP A 258 -8.02 -7.54 -9.18
N LEU A 259 -7.33 -8.68 -9.34
CA LEU A 259 -6.33 -9.13 -8.40
C LEU A 259 -5.20 -8.09 -8.26
N LEU A 260 -4.65 -7.61 -9.37
CA LEU A 260 -3.63 -6.57 -9.33
C LEU A 260 -4.21 -5.23 -8.88
N ASP A 261 -5.27 -4.76 -9.54
CA ASP A 261 -5.76 -3.39 -9.36
C ASP A 261 -6.54 -3.19 -8.05
N LYS A 262 -7.47 -4.09 -7.73
CA LYS A 262 -8.39 -3.92 -6.58
C LYS A 262 -7.87 -4.54 -5.29
N VAL A 263 -7.05 -5.59 -5.38
CA VAL A 263 -6.50 -6.27 -4.20
C VAL A 263 -5.09 -5.77 -3.94
N ILE A 264 -4.11 -6.14 -4.77
CA ILE A 264 -2.69 -5.91 -4.47
C ILE A 264 -2.36 -4.42 -4.42
N PHE A 265 -2.79 -3.63 -5.40
CA PHE A 265 -2.45 -2.21 -5.47
C PHE A 265 -3.23 -1.35 -4.48
N LYS A 266 -4.51 -1.66 -4.23
CA LYS A 266 -5.32 -0.93 -3.24
C LYS A 266 -4.82 -1.15 -1.81
N GLU A 267 -4.17 -2.28 -1.56
CA GLU A 267 -3.62 -2.68 -0.28
C GLU A 267 -2.17 -2.25 -0.07
N SER A 268 -1.61 -1.43 -0.96
CA SER A 268 -0.23 -0.94 -0.88
C SER A 268 0.10 -0.16 0.39
N GLY A 269 -0.90 0.26 1.16
CA GLY A 269 -0.76 0.93 2.45
C GLY A 269 -0.66 0.01 3.67
N LEU A 270 -0.79 -1.31 3.50
CA LEU A 270 -0.76 -2.29 4.61
C LEU A 270 0.65 -2.54 5.16
N VAL A 271 1.70 -2.11 4.47
CA VAL A 271 3.07 -2.21 4.96
C VAL A 271 3.21 -1.31 6.17
N GLU A 272 3.37 -1.92 7.34
CA GLU A 272 3.73 -1.19 8.55
C GLU A 272 5.04 -0.45 8.30
N ALA A 273 4.94 0.87 8.11
CA ALA A 273 6.10 1.74 8.07
C ALA A 273 6.95 1.50 9.32
N ASP A 274 8.28 1.43 9.15
CA ASP A 274 9.22 1.10 10.21
C ASP A 274 8.86 1.92 11.48
N PRO A 275 8.50 1.26 12.59
CA PRO A 275 8.05 1.93 13.80
C PRO A 275 9.12 2.90 14.32
N ALA A 276 10.41 2.69 14.01
CA ALA A 276 11.48 3.61 14.38
C ALA A 276 11.39 4.93 13.61
N THR A 277 11.17 4.92 12.30
CA THR A 277 10.90 6.13 11.51
C THR A 277 9.62 6.82 11.94
N ARG A 278 8.53 6.08 12.18
CA ARG A 278 7.26 6.66 12.61
C ARG A 278 7.36 7.30 13.99
N ARG A 279 8.09 6.67 14.93
CA ARG A 279 8.40 7.26 16.26
C ARG A 279 9.25 8.51 16.14
N ARG A 280 10.30 8.51 15.31
CA ARG A 280 11.14 9.70 15.07
C ARG A 280 10.32 10.86 14.53
N GLU A 281 9.47 10.62 13.54
CA GLU A 281 8.58 11.65 13.00
C GLU A 281 7.56 12.13 14.03
N ALA A 282 6.97 11.23 14.82
CA ALA A 282 6.03 11.60 15.87
C ALA A 282 6.71 12.43 16.98
N VAL A 283 7.93 12.08 17.37
CA VAL A 283 8.74 12.84 18.33
C VAL A 283 9.12 14.20 17.76
N LEU A 284 9.58 14.28 16.51
CA LEU A 284 9.90 15.56 15.86
C LEU A 284 8.67 16.46 15.74
N ARG A 285 7.52 15.90 15.35
CA ARG A 285 6.25 16.64 15.31
C ARG A 285 5.84 17.10 16.70
N GLY A 286 5.98 16.24 17.72
CA GLY A 286 5.70 16.58 19.12
C GLY A 286 6.62 17.68 19.68
N LEU A 287 7.91 17.64 19.35
CA LEU A 287 8.86 18.69 19.70
C LEU A 287 8.56 20.00 18.97
N ALA A 288 8.22 19.93 17.69
CA ALA A 288 7.85 21.11 16.91
C ALA A 288 6.56 21.75 17.43
N THR A 289 5.53 20.96 17.76
CA THR A 289 4.29 21.47 18.35
C THR A 289 4.52 22.05 19.73
N ALA A 290 5.35 21.41 20.56
CA ALA A 290 5.73 21.93 21.87
C ALA A 290 6.53 23.25 21.75
N ALA A 291 7.44 23.35 20.79
CA ALA A 291 8.21 24.57 20.54
C ALA A 291 7.30 25.72 20.07
N CYS A 292 6.37 25.46 19.14
CA CYS A 292 5.40 26.47 18.70
C CYS A 292 4.48 26.92 19.85
N ALA A 293 4.00 25.99 20.67
CA ALA A 293 3.17 26.30 21.84
C ALA A 293 3.95 27.14 22.88
N GLY A 294 5.22 26.77 23.14
CA GLY A 294 6.10 27.51 24.04
C GLY A 294 6.38 28.93 23.54
N ALA A 295 6.71 29.09 22.26
CA ALA A 295 6.93 30.40 21.65
C ALA A 295 5.67 31.28 21.72
N GLY A 296 4.49 30.70 21.47
CA GLY A 296 3.20 31.38 21.62
C GLY A 296 2.95 31.84 23.06
N LEU A 297 3.24 30.99 24.05
CA LEU A 297 3.10 31.34 25.46
C LEU A 297 4.07 32.46 25.87
N CYS A 298 5.32 32.41 25.43
CA CYS A 298 6.31 33.46 25.67
C CYS A 298 5.91 34.81 25.05
N LEU A 299 5.34 34.79 23.84
CA LEU A 299 4.82 36.00 23.20
C LEU A 299 3.65 36.59 23.99
N LEU A 300 2.73 35.74 24.46
CA LEU A 300 1.60 36.18 25.27
C LEU A 300 2.05 36.76 26.62
N THR A 301 2.98 36.11 27.31
CA THR A 301 3.51 36.62 28.59
C THR A 301 4.26 37.93 28.41
N TRP A 302 5.08 38.04 27.35
CA TRP A 302 5.74 39.29 26.99
C TRP A 302 4.74 40.41 26.72
N TRP A 303 3.68 40.12 25.97
CA TRP A 303 2.64 41.10 25.63
C TRP A 303 1.90 41.60 26.88
N VAL A 304 1.55 40.69 27.81
CA VAL A 304 0.91 41.05 29.08
C VAL A 304 1.82 41.92 29.96
N LEU A 305 3.09 41.56 30.10
CA LEU A 305 4.06 42.35 30.87
C LEU A 305 4.27 43.74 30.26
N SER A 306 4.37 43.82 28.93
CA SER A 306 4.48 45.09 28.21
C SER A 306 3.24 45.96 28.40
N PHE A 307 2.04 45.38 28.36
CA PHE A 307 0.79 46.09 28.58
C PHE A 307 0.71 46.69 30.00
N ILE A 308 1.09 45.92 31.03
CA ILE A 308 1.15 46.40 32.42
C ILE A 308 2.18 47.51 32.60
N GLY A 309 3.37 47.36 32.01
CA GLY A 309 4.39 48.41 32.04
C GLY A 309 3.94 49.70 31.34
N ASN A 310 3.26 49.57 30.20
CA ASN A 310 2.76 50.70 29.43
C ASN A 310 1.64 51.44 30.18
N THR A 311 0.71 50.73 30.82
CA THR A 311 -0.35 51.37 31.63
C THR A 311 0.23 52.11 32.84
N TYR A 312 1.27 51.57 33.48
CA TYR A 312 1.99 52.26 34.54
C TYR A 312 2.67 53.56 34.03
N LEU A 313 3.34 53.49 32.88
CA LEU A 313 4.02 54.65 32.27
C LEU A 313 3.03 55.77 31.90
N ILE A 314 1.87 55.41 31.34
CA ILE A 314 0.81 56.37 31.01
C ILE A 314 0.27 57.04 32.28
N GLY A 315 0.11 56.27 33.37
CA GLY A 315 -0.32 56.81 34.66
C GLY A 315 0.66 57.82 35.26
N ASP A 316 1.97 57.54 35.16
CA ASP A 316 3.00 58.47 35.62
C ASP A 316 3.11 59.73 34.75
N LEU A 317 2.95 59.61 33.44
CA LEU A 317 2.84 60.75 32.51
C LEU A 317 1.61 61.61 32.82
N GLN A 318 0.46 61.01 33.11
CA GLN A 318 -0.74 61.74 33.53
C GLN A 318 -0.50 62.50 34.83
N ARG A 319 0.12 61.87 35.84
CA ARG A 319 0.45 62.55 37.10
C ARG A 319 1.43 63.71 36.89
N ALA A 320 2.44 63.52 36.05
CA ALA A 320 3.43 64.55 35.74
C ALA A 320 2.80 65.74 34.99
N THR A 321 1.92 65.45 34.03
CA THR A 321 1.18 66.50 33.29
C THR A 321 0.19 67.24 34.19
N THR A 322 -0.55 66.56 35.07
CA THR A 322 -1.44 67.23 36.05
C THR A 322 -0.66 68.16 36.98
N ARG A 323 0.50 67.73 37.50
CA ARG A 323 1.36 68.60 38.34
C ARG A 323 1.89 69.80 37.56
N ALA A 324 2.32 69.60 36.31
CA ALA A 324 2.76 70.70 35.46
C ALA A 324 1.62 71.69 35.21
N GLN A 325 0.40 71.19 34.97
CA GLN A 325 -0.80 72.00 34.80
C GLN A 325 -1.15 72.81 36.06
N GLU A 326 -1.07 72.19 37.24
CA GLU A 326 -1.29 72.86 38.54
C GLU A 326 -0.26 73.98 38.79
N VAL A 327 1.00 73.72 38.50
CA VAL A 327 2.08 74.72 38.63
C VAL A 327 1.86 75.89 37.66
N ILE A 328 1.53 75.61 36.39
CA ILE A 328 1.22 76.64 35.39
C ILE A 328 0.00 77.46 35.82
N ASN A 329 -1.07 76.81 36.29
CA ASN A 329 -2.26 77.50 36.79
C ASN A 329 -1.97 78.34 38.03
N GLY A 330 -1.08 77.88 38.93
CA GLY A 330 -0.59 78.66 40.07
C GLY A 330 0.18 79.91 39.65
N TYR A 331 1.03 79.82 38.64
CA TYR A 331 1.72 80.98 38.05
C TYR A 331 0.74 81.96 37.39
N LEU A 332 -0.27 81.48 36.66
CA LEU A 332 -1.29 82.33 36.06
C LEU A 332 -2.19 83.01 37.12
N ALA A 333 -2.53 82.30 38.20
CA ALA A 333 -3.33 82.84 39.30
C ALA A 333 -2.56 83.91 40.11
N SER A 334 -1.26 83.69 40.36
CA SER A 334 -0.39 84.69 41.01
C SER A 334 -0.15 85.91 40.11
N ALA A 335 -0.01 85.73 38.79
CA ALA A 335 0.05 86.83 37.84
C ALA A 335 -1.25 87.65 37.79
N HIS A 336 -2.43 87.03 37.96
CA HIS A 336 -3.70 87.75 38.09
C HIS A 336 -3.85 88.49 39.42
N ALA A 337 -3.33 87.93 40.53
CA ALA A 337 -3.34 88.57 41.85
C ALA A 337 -2.40 89.78 41.96
N GLN A 338 -1.41 89.90 41.06
CA GLN A 338 -0.48 91.03 40.96
C GLN A 338 -0.89 92.05 39.91
N SER A 339 -2.09 91.94 39.31
CA SER A 339 -2.63 93.03 38.51
C SER A 339 -2.90 94.23 39.44
N PRO A 340 -2.28 95.40 39.20
CA PRO A 340 -2.48 96.57 40.04
C PRO A 340 -3.96 96.96 39.98
N SER A 341 -4.59 97.15 41.14
CA SER A 341 -5.95 97.66 41.19
C SER A 341 -6.02 99.01 40.47
N ASP A 342 -6.89 99.13 39.47
CA ASP A 342 -7.26 100.35 38.72
C ASP A 342 -7.89 101.46 39.58
N THR A 343 -7.59 101.50 40.89
CA THR A 343 -8.01 102.56 41.82
C THR A 343 -7.08 103.79 41.82
N ASP A 344 -5.94 103.74 41.10
CA ASP A 344 -4.99 104.86 40.97
C ASP A 344 -5.20 105.74 39.71
N LEU A 345 -6.20 105.44 38.87
CA LEU A 345 -6.50 106.22 37.65
C LEU A 345 -7.52 107.36 37.85
N SER A 346 -8.01 107.60 39.07
CA SER A 346 -8.91 108.72 39.40
C SER A 346 -8.23 109.91 40.09
N ALA A 347 -6.90 109.86 40.29
CA ALA A 347 -6.11 110.96 40.87
C ALA A 347 -5.49 111.91 39.82
N ILE A 348 -5.76 111.69 38.53
CA ILE A 348 -5.31 112.55 37.43
C ILE A 348 -6.50 112.81 36.50
N LEU A 349 -7.39 113.70 36.91
CA LEU A 349 -8.10 114.68 36.07
C LEU A 349 -8.90 115.66 36.95
#